data_AF-A0A1X9T2F1-F1
#
_entry.id   AF-A0A1X9T2F1-F1
#
_cell.length_a   1.000
_cell.length_b   1.000
_cell.length_c   1.000
_cell.angle_alpha   90.00
_cell.angle_beta   90.00
_cell.angle_gamma   90.00
#
_symmetry.space_group_name_H-M   'P 1'
#
loop_
_entity.id
_entity.type
_entity.pdbx_description
1 polymer ?
#
loop_
_entity_poly.entity_id
_entity_poly.type
_entity_poly.pdbx_seq_one_letter_code
_entity_poly.pdbx_strand_id
1 'polypeptide(L)'
;MIMDIDFSEYEIDKEGFIKELEDRGYSTVREIFDYLGDDIEEILWHCRDITKHGIESGFGNFIYYSDTVKFYKDNAKEILNHLKELAGFMYDDEDTSLITYLYENEVYKIYLEEMLLGNPDRLYNHFTWMYVQDIITGIMGEMDYVLLDYATSKDEDDDE
;
A
#
# COMPACT_ATOMS: atom_id res chain seq x y z
N MET A 1 14.27 11.64 -2.77
CA MET A 1 15.39 11.11 -1.96
C MET A 1 14.76 10.72 -0.64
N ILE A 2 14.64 9.42 -0.36
CA ILE A 2 14.03 8.96 0.90
C ILE A 2 15.03 9.30 2.01
N MET A 3 14.65 10.17 2.94
CA MET A 3 15.50 10.53 4.07
C MET A 3 15.74 9.30 4.95
N ASP A 4 16.91 9.23 5.57
CA ASP A 4 17.22 8.20 6.56
C ASP A 4 16.66 8.66 7.91
N ILE A 5 15.35 8.50 8.06
CA ILE A 5 14.64 8.83 9.29
C ILE A 5 14.80 7.65 10.24
N ASP A 6 15.25 7.94 11.47
CA ASP A 6 15.22 7.00 12.57
C ASP A 6 13.89 7.18 13.33
N PHE A 7 12.94 6.28 13.09
CA PHE A 7 11.61 6.37 13.69
C PHE A 7 11.63 6.19 15.21
N SER A 8 12.69 5.61 15.78
CA SER A 8 12.82 5.42 17.23
C SER A 8 13.02 6.71 18.02
N GLU A 9 13.30 7.82 17.33
CA GLU A 9 13.40 9.15 17.95
C GLU A 9 12.04 9.85 18.11
N TYR A 10 10.95 9.26 17.59
CA TYR A 10 9.62 9.85 17.54
C TYR A 10 8.61 9.05 18.35
N GLU A 11 7.85 9.71 19.23
CA GLU A 11 6.73 9.09 19.95
C GLU A 11 5.46 9.16 19.09
N ILE A 12 5.32 8.22 18.15
CA ILE A 12 4.25 8.25 17.14
C ILE A 12 2.95 7.63 17.69
N ASP A 13 1.87 8.40 17.73
CA ASP A 13 0.51 7.91 17.97
C ASP A 13 0.01 7.14 16.73
N LYS A 14 0.06 5.80 16.77
CA LYS A 14 -0.40 4.92 15.66
C LYS A 14 -1.80 5.30 15.18
N GLU A 15 -2.74 5.51 16.09
CA GLU A 15 -4.14 5.77 15.74
C GLU A 15 -4.32 7.18 15.17
N GLY A 16 -3.61 8.16 15.73
CA GLY A 16 -3.53 9.51 15.18
C GLY A 16 -2.95 9.52 13.76
N PHE A 17 -1.87 8.78 13.54
CA PHE A 17 -1.21 8.67 12.25
C PHE A 17 -2.09 8.01 11.19
N ILE A 18 -2.71 6.86 11.52
CA ILE A 18 -3.65 6.19 10.62
C ILE A 18 -4.81 7.12 10.26
N LYS A 19 -5.38 7.82 11.25
CA LYS A 19 -6.48 8.75 11.01
C LYS A 19 -6.09 9.90 10.07
N GLU A 20 -4.91 10.49 10.26
CA GLU A 20 -4.42 11.55 9.37
C GLU A 20 -4.28 11.06 7.92
N LEU A 21 -3.83 9.82 7.73
CA LEU A 21 -3.76 9.21 6.40
C LEU A 21 -5.16 8.92 5.82
N GLU A 22 -6.09 8.43 6.62
CA GLU A 22 -7.49 8.26 6.23
C GLU A 22 -8.12 9.60 5.79
N ASP A 23 -7.89 10.67 6.55
CA ASP A 23 -8.38 12.03 6.27
C ASP A 23 -7.77 12.61 4.97
N ARG A 24 -6.60 12.14 4.57
CA ARG A 24 -5.95 12.47 3.27
C ARG A 24 -6.44 11.61 2.10
N GLY A 25 -7.27 10.61 2.36
CA GLY A 25 -7.90 9.77 1.34
C GLY A 25 -7.30 8.38 1.18
N TYR A 26 -6.39 7.95 2.06
CA TYR A 26 -5.85 6.59 2.05
C TYR A 26 -6.83 5.60 2.72
N SER A 27 -7.91 5.25 2.05
CA SER A 27 -9.06 4.53 2.64
C SER A 27 -8.79 3.12 3.17
N THR A 28 -7.73 2.43 2.72
CA THR A 28 -7.39 1.08 3.19
C THR A 28 -6.15 1.03 4.09
N VAL A 29 -5.63 2.19 4.49
CA VAL A 29 -4.36 2.27 5.22
C VAL A 29 -4.43 1.53 6.56
N ARG A 30 -5.58 1.58 7.23
CA ARG A 30 -5.81 0.88 8.49
C ARG A 30 -5.68 -0.62 8.31
N GLU A 31 -6.39 -1.19 7.34
CA GLU A 31 -6.31 -2.63 7.07
C GLU A 31 -4.90 -3.04 6.68
N ILE A 32 -4.19 -2.24 5.86
CA ILE A 32 -2.79 -2.50 5.51
C ILE A 32 -1.90 -2.50 6.76
N PHE A 33 -2.07 -1.52 7.65
CA PHE A 33 -1.26 -1.38 8.85
C PHE A 33 -1.55 -2.49 9.85
N ASP A 34 -2.81 -2.91 9.98
CA ASP A 34 -3.20 -4.06 10.80
C ASP A 34 -2.55 -5.37 10.31
N TYR A 35 -2.30 -5.51 9.01
CA TYR A 35 -1.52 -6.64 8.47
C TYR A 35 -0.02 -6.51 8.74
N LEU A 36 0.52 -5.29 8.74
CA LEU A 36 1.95 -5.05 8.94
C LEU A 36 2.37 -5.22 10.41
N GLY A 37 1.49 -4.94 11.35
CA GLY A 37 1.72 -5.23 12.77
C GLY A 37 0.98 -4.30 13.73
N ASP A 38 1.34 -4.41 15.01
CA ASP A 38 0.78 -3.56 16.06
C ASP A 38 1.67 -2.35 16.37
N ASP A 39 2.98 -2.48 16.19
CA ASP A 39 3.98 -1.47 16.48
C ASP A 39 4.18 -0.53 15.29
N ILE A 40 3.96 0.77 15.48
CA ILE A 40 4.03 1.75 14.40
C ILE A 40 5.45 1.96 13.87
N GLU A 41 6.48 1.86 14.71
CA GLU A 41 7.85 1.98 14.23
C GLU A 41 8.19 0.80 13.31
N GLU A 42 7.82 -0.43 13.72
CA GLU A 42 7.98 -1.63 12.90
C GLU A 42 7.20 -1.53 11.58
N ILE A 43 5.96 -1.06 11.61
CA ILE A 43 5.14 -0.81 10.41
C ILE A 43 5.85 0.18 9.48
N LEU A 44 6.35 1.31 10.00
CA LEU A 44 7.01 2.33 9.19
C LEU A 44 8.35 1.81 8.61
N TRP A 45 9.07 0.97 9.36
CA TRP A 45 10.22 0.24 8.84
C TRP A 45 9.85 -0.69 7.70
N HIS A 46 8.76 -1.45 7.81
CA HIS A 46 8.25 -2.30 6.73
C HIS A 46 7.85 -1.50 5.50
N CYS A 47 7.09 -0.40 5.69
CA CYS A 47 6.70 0.49 4.61
C CYS A 47 7.93 1.03 3.85
N ARG A 48 8.95 1.48 4.59
CA ARG A 48 10.20 1.97 4.03
C ARG A 48 10.93 0.92 3.21
N ASP A 49 11.01 -0.30 3.73
CA ASP A 49 11.71 -1.39 3.07
C ASP A 49 10.96 -1.86 1.82
N ILE A 50 9.62 -1.91 1.86
CA ILE A 50 8.76 -2.12 0.68
C ILE A 50 9.02 -1.05 -0.39
N THR A 51 9.13 0.23 -0.03
CA THR A 51 9.44 1.29 -1.01
C THR A 51 10.83 1.11 -1.64
N LYS A 52 11.81 0.55 -0.90
CA LYS A 52 13.18 0.36 -1.40
C LYS A 52 13.37 -0.91 -2.22
N HIS A 53 12.73 -1.98 -1.83
CA HIS A 53 13.01 -3.33 -2.34
C HIS A 53 11.82 -3.96 -3.07
N GLY A 54 10.64 -3.33 -3.02
CA GLY A 54 9.41 -3.86 -3.56
C GLY A 54 8.77 -4.88 -2.63
N ILE A 55 7.44 -4.98 -2.71
CA ILE A 55 6.64 -5.87 -1.87
C ILE A 55 6.90 -7.35 -2.21
N GLU A 56 7.32 -7.63 -3.44
CA GLU A 56 7.65 -8.96 -3.95
C GLU A 56 8.98 -9.52 -3.41
N SER A 57 9.87 -8.68 -2.89
CA SER A 57 11.20 -9.07 -2.40
C SER A 57 11.20 -9.72 -1.01
N GLY A 58 10.04 -10.24 -0.57
CA GLY A 58 10.00 -11.21 0.53
C GLY A 58 9.75 -10.65 1.92
N PHE A 59 8.84 -9.68 2.08
CA PHE A 59 8.30 -9.44 3.41
C PHE A 59 7.44 -10.62 3.85
N GLY A 60 7.99 -11.44 4.75
CA GLY A 60 7.38 -12.66 5.29
C GLY A 60 6.07 -12.46 6.07
N ASN A 61 5.71 -11.20 6.35
CA ASN A 61 4.45 -10.81 6.99
C ASN A 61 3.42 -10.25 6.00
N PHE A 62 3.82 -9.94 4.74
CA PHE A 62 2.88 -9.45 3.74
C PHE A 62 2.10 -10.60 3.12
N ILE A 63 1.09 -11.02 3.90
CA ILE A 63 -0.12 -11.71 3.51
C ILE A 63 0.14 -13.08 2.82
N TYR A 64 -0.13 -14.18 3.54
CA TYR A 64 -0.21 -15.50 2.90
C TYR A 64 -1.21 -15.45 1.75
N TYR A 65 -0.96 -16.23 0.70
CA TYR A 65 -1.76 -16.22 -0.52
C TYR A 65 -3.30 -16.32 -0.28
N SER A 66 -3.74 -16.96 0.80
CA SER A 66 -5.15 -16.99 1.22
C SER A 66 -5.68 -15.65 1.72
N ASP A 67 -4.85 -14.92 2.45
CA ASP A 67 -5.19 -13.66 3.09
C ASP A 67 -5.19 -12.53 2.05
N THR A 68 -4.37 -12.60 0.99
CA THR A 68 -4.32 -11.58 -0.07
C THR A 68 -5.53 -11.71 -0.96
N VAL A 69 -5.90 -12.95 -1.28
CA VAL A 69 -7.13 -13.25 -1.99
C VAL A 69 -8.35 -12.78 -1.20
N LYS A 70 -8.35 -12.93 0.13
CA LYS A 70 -9.43 -12.42 0.98
C LYS A 70 -9.46 -10.90 0.97
N PHE A 71 -8.34 -10.24 1.25
CA PHE A 71 -8.22 -8.78 1.21
C PHE A 71 -8.66 -8.22 -0.15
N TYR A 72 -8.23 -8.84 -1.24
CA TYR A 72 -8.70 -8.48 -2.58
C TYR A 72 -10.21 -8.58 -2.68
N LYS A 73 -10.82 -9.69 -2.25
CA LYS A 73 -12.27 -9.88 -2.34
C LYS A 73 -13.05 -8.85 -1.51
N ASP A 74 -12.53 -8.52 -0.33
CA ASP A 74 -13.14 -7.55 0.58
C ASP A 74 -13.02 -6.11 0.03
N ASN A 75 -11.94 -5.81 -0.72
CA ASN A 75 -11.61 -4.45 -1.21
C ASN A 75 -11.58 -4.33 -2.76
N ALA A 76 -12.17 -5.27 -3.49
CA ALA A 76 -11.94 -5.44 -4.93
C ALA A 76 -12.26 -4.18 -5.76
N LYS A 77 -13.32 -3.46 -5.38
CA LYS A 77 -13.76 -2.26 -6.11
C LYS A 77 -12.70 -1.15 -6.04
N GLU A 78 -12.14 -0.93 -4.85
CA GLU A 78 -11.14 0.11 -4.63
C GLU A 78 -9.84 -0.24 -5.33
N ILE A 79 -9.33 -1.46 -5.11
CA ILE A 79 -8.13 -1.98 -5.77
C ILE A 79 -8.26 -1.86 -7.30
N LEU A 80 -9.37 -2.31 -7.88
CA LEU A 80 -9.54 -2.26 -9.34
C LEU A 80 -9.68 -0.83 -9.89
N ASN A 81 -10.25 0.10 -9.13
CA ASN A 81 -10.32 1.49 -9.56
C ASN A 81 -8.94 2.13 -9.53
N HIS A 82 -8.20 1.96 -8.44
CA HIS A 82 -6.82 2.43 -8.29
C HIS A 82 -5.91 1.90 -9.39
N LEU A 83 -5.96 0.60 -9.67
CA LEU A 83 -5.13 -0.02 -10.70
C LEU A 83 -5.49 0.45 -12.13
N LYS A 84 -6.74 0.84 -12.39
CA LYS A 84 -7.12 1.46 -13.67
C LYS A 84 -6.55 2.85 -13.81
N GLU A 85 -6.60 3.64 -12.74
CA GLU A 85 -5.99 4.98 -12.71
C GLU A 85 -4.48 4.88 -12.92
N LEU A 86 -3.81 3.96 -12.21
CA LEU A 86 -2.39 3.67 -12.37
C LEU A 86 -2.04 3.27 -13.82
N ALA A 87 -2.85 2.39 -14.44
CA ALA A 87 -2.66 2.00 -15.83
C ALA A 87 -2.78 3.20 -16.79
N GLY A 88 -3.75 4.09 -16.58
CA GLY A 88 -3.89 5.32 -17.37
C GLY A 88 -2.68 6.25 -17.25
N PHE A 89 -2.17 6.45 -16.02
CA PHE A 89 -0.99 7.28 -15.77
C PHE A 89 0.28 6.76 -16.45
N MET A 90 0.48 5.43 -16.49
CA MET A 90 1.72 4.85 -17.03
C MET A 90 1.87 5.04 -18.55
N TYR A 91 0.76 5.14 -19.30
CA TYR A 91 0.79 5.27 -20.76
C TYR A 91 0.43 6.67 -21.26
N ASP A 92 0.18 7.62 -20.35
CA ASP A 92 -0.28 8.98 -20.70
C ASP A 92 -1.54 8.93 -21.61
N ASP A 93 -2.37 7.91 -21.42
CA ASP A 93 -3.55 7.61 -22.23
C ASP A 93 -4.65 6.98 -21.35
N GLU A 94 -5.76 7.71 -21.18
CA GLU A 94 -6.94 7.30 -20.40
C GLU A 94 -7.60 6.03 -20.96
N ASP A 95 -7.32 5.66 -22.22
CA ASP A 95 -7.88 4.48 -22.87
C ASP A 95 -7.09 3.19 -22.57
N THR A 96 -5.93 3.27 -21.91
CA THR A 96 -5.13 2.07 -21.60
C THR A 96 -5.80 1.24 -20.51
N SER A 97 -6.36 0.10 -20.91
CA SER A 97 -6.98 -0.82 -19.98
C SER A 97 -5.94 -1.52 -19.07
N LEU A 98 -6.33 -1.82 -17.83
CA LEU A 98 -5.55 -2.65 -16.92
C LEU A 98 -5.17 -4.01 -17.54
N ILE A 99 -5.99 -4.56 -18.44
CA ILE A 99 -5.66 -5.80 -19.16
C ILE A 99 -4.46 -5.59 -20.09
N THR A 100 -4.44 -4.48 -20.82
CA THR A 100 -3.33 -4.13 -21.72
C THR A 100 -2.03 -4.04 -20.93
N TYR A 101 -2.04 -3.31 -19.82
CA TYR A 101 -0.89 -3.18 -18.91
C TYR A 101 -0.35 -4.54 -18.46
N LEU A 102 -1.22 -5.44 -17.99
CA LEU A 102 -0.81 -6.77 -17.56
C LEU A 102 -0.32 -7.64 -18.73
N TYR A 103 -0.89 -7.48 -19.93
CA TYR A 103 -0.54 -8.33 -21.07
C TYR A 103 0.85 -8.03 -21.64
N GLU A 104 1.39 -6.83 -21.41
CA GLU A 104 2.75 -6.46 -21.82
C GLU A 104 3.84 -7.16 -21.01
N ASN A 105 3.51 -7.67 -19.82
CA ASN A 105 4.43 -8.45 -18.99
C ASN A 105 4.15 -9.96 -19.15
N GLU A 106 5.15 -10.73 -19.59
CA GLU A 106 5.00 -12.18 -19.81
C GLU A 106 4.57 -12.95 -18.56
N VAL A 107 4.98 -12.52 -17.36
CA VAL A 107 4.58 -13.16 -16.09
C VAL A 107 3.12 -12.88 -15.80
N TYR A 108 2.67 -11.64 -15.92
CA TYR A 108 1.30 -11.26 -15.57
C TYR A 108 0.28 -11.78 -16.58
N LYS A 109 0.70 -11.95 -17.83
CA LYS A 109 -0.07 -12.68 -18.84
C LYS A 109 -0.44 -14.09 -18.39
N ILE A 110 0.45 -14.81 -17.69
CA ILE A 110 0.14 -16.14 -17.15
C ILE A 110 -1.01 -16.07 -16.13
N TYR A 111 -1.04 -15.03 -15.28
CA TYR A 111 -2.11 -14.86 -14.28
C TYR A 111 -3.45 -14.56 -14.92
N LEU A 112 -3.46 -13.79 -16.02
CA LEU A 112 -4.66 -13.58 -16.83
C LEU A 112 -5.16 -14.88 -17.47
N GLU A 113 -4.26 -15.70 -18.01
CA GLU A 113 -4.62 -17.01 -18.58
C GLU A 113 -5.17 -17.97 -17.52
N GLU A 114 -4.57 -18.01 -16.33
CA GLU A 114 -5.07 -18.79 -15.18
C GLU A 114 -6.48 -18.34 -14.76
N MET A 115 -6.75 -17.02 -14.72
CA MET A 115 -8.08 -16.48 -14.47
C MET A 115 -9.09 -16.99 -15.51
N LEU A 116 -8.74 -16.98 -16.80
CA LEU A 116 -9.62 -17.47 -17.87
C LEU A 116 -9.90 -18.97 -17.76
N LEU A 117 -8.99 -19.73 -17.14
CA LEU A 117 -9.14 -21.15 -16.81
C LEU A 117 -9.89 -21.38 -15.48
N GLY A 118 -10.34 -20.32 -14.81
CA GLY A 118 -11.14 -20.39 -13.59
C GLY A 118 -10.35 -20.35 -12.28
N ASN A 119 -9.06 -20.00 -12.32
CA ASN A 119 -8.23 -19.83 -11.12
C ASN A 119 -7.62 -18.41 -11.05
N PRO A 120 -8.36 -17.43 -10.50
CA PRO A 120 -7.93 -16.03 -10.50
C PRO A 120 -7.00 -15.66 -9.34
N ASP A 121 -6.69 -16.58 -8.42
CA ASP A 121 -6.09 -16.22 -7.14
C ASP A 121 -4.71 -15.54 -7.28
N ARG A 122 -3.91 -15.89 -8.30
CA ARG A 122 -2.59 -15.27 -8.51
C ARG A 122 -2.76 -13.84 -8.99
N LEU A 123 -3.77 -13.60 -9.81
CA LEU A 123 -4.11 -12.28 -10.29
C LEU A 123 -4.59 -11.40 -9.14
N TYR A 124 -5.44 -11.94 -8.25
CA TYR A 124 -5.89 -11.22 -7.05
C TYR A 124 -4.73 -10.85 -6.13
N ASN A 125 -3.83 -11.80 -5.86
CA ASN A 125 -2.64 -11.56 -5.07
C ASN A 125 -1.76 -10.46 -5.69
N HIS A 126 -1.53 -10.53 -7.00
CA HIS A 126 -0.74 -9.54 -7.72
C HIS A 126 -1.39 -8.14 -7.67
N PHE A 127 -2.71 -8.04 -7.86
CA PHE A 127 -3.44 -6.78 -7.73
C PHE A 127 -3.34 -6.17 -6.34
N THR A 128 -3.48 -7.00 -5.30
CA THR A 128 -3.28 -6.53 -3.91
C THR A 128 -1.86 -6.01 -3.72
N TRP A 129 -0.85 -6.73 -4.19
CA TRP A 129 0.55 -6.30 -4.06
C TRP A 129 0.83 -4.98 -4.77
N MET A 130 0.40 -4.84 -6.02
CA MET A 130 0.52 -3.59 -6.76
C MET A 130 -0.14 -2.42 -6.01
N TYR A 131 -1.37 -2.63 -5.57
CA TYR A 131 -2.14 -1.61 -4.86
C TYR A 131 -1.45 -1.20 -3.56
N VAL A 132 -1.10 -2.16 -2.70
CA VAL A 132 -0.46 -1.84 -1.42
C VAL A 132 0.90 -1.19 -1.62
N GLN A 133 1.71 -1.68 -2.56
CA GLN A 133 3.01 -1.09 -2.84
C GLN A 133 2.87 0.38 -3.25
N ASP A 134 1.86 0.71 -4.08
CA ASP A 134 1.62 2.08 -4.52
C ASP A 134 1.14 2.97 -3.37
N ILE A 135 0.19 2.49 -2.56
CA ILE A 135 -0.27 3.19 -1.34
C ILE A 135 0.90 3.47 -0.38
N ILE A 136 1.72 2.45 -0.08
CA ILE A 136 2.89 2.61 0.79
C ILE A 136 3.89 3.58 0.17
N THR A 137 4.13 3.52 -1.13
CA THR A 137 5.04 4.44 -1.82
C THR A 137 4.52 5.88 -1.77
N GLY A 138 3.21 6.08 -1.93
CA GLY A 138 2.55 7.38 -1.75
C GLY A 138 2.74 7.92 -0.34
N ILE A 139 2.39 7.12 0.68
CA ILE A 139 2.57 7.46 2.09
C ILE A 139 4.03 7.81 2.38
N MET A 140 4.99 6.95 2.00
CA MET A 140 6.42 7.17 2.24
C MET A 140 7.01 8.34 1.42
N GLY A 141 6.39 8.68 0.29
CA GLY A 141 6.73 9.85 -0.51
C GLY A 141 6.22 11.16 0.10
N GLU A 142 5.07 11.13 0.77
CA GLU A 142 4.48 12.24 1.51
C GLU A 142 4.99 12.36 2.95
N MET A 143 5.64 11.32 3.49
CA MET A 143 6.16 11.27 4.85
C MET A 143 7.34 12.23 5.03
N ASP A 144 7.00 13.49 5.20
CA ASP A 144 7.89 14.57 5.62
C ASP A 144 7.79 14.82 7.14
N TYR A 145 8.60 15.77 7.63
CA TYR A 145 8.59 16.14 9.04
C TYR A 145 7.21 16.63 9.52
N VAL A 146 6.36 17.16 8.64
CA VAL A 146 5.05 17.68 9.01
C VAL A 146 4.09 16.53 9.34
N LEU A 147 4.09 15.47 8.54
CA LEU A 147 3.28 14.28 8.81
C LEU A 147 3.70 13.61 10.14
N LEU A 148 5.01 13.56 10.42
CA LEU A 148 5.54 13.01 11.67
C LEU A 148 5.25 13.92 12.87
N ASP A 149 5.36 15.24 12.73
CA ASP A 149 5.04 16.21 13.78
C ASP A 149 3.56 16.10 14.19
N TYR A 150 2.63 16.00 13.24
CA TYR A 150 1.20 15.83 13.55
C TYR A 150 0.86 14.53 14.29
N ALA A 151 1.66 13.48 14.07
CA ALA A 151 1.47 12.19 14.72
C ALA A 151 2.21 12.04 16.05
N THR A 152 3.11 12.98 16.37
CA THR A 152 3.90 12.98 17.61
C THR A 152 3.48 14.10 18.58
N SER A 153 2.79 15.13 18.09
CA SER A 153 2.25 16.24 18.89
C SER A 153 0.80 16.01 19.29
N LYS A 154 0.60 15.20 20.33
CA LYS A 154 -0.57 15.34 21.20
C LYS A 154 -0.07 15.33 22.63
N ASP A 155 0.20 16.53 23.18
CA ASP A 155 0.05 16.84 24.62
C ASP A 155 0.56 18.25 25.03
N GLU A 156 0.39 19.31 24.21
CA GLU A 156 0.80 20.67 24.68
C GLU A 156 -0.20 21.83 24.51
N ASP A 157 -1.44 21.65 24.05
CA ASP A 157 -2.38 22.80 23.89
C ASP A 157 -3.81 22.57 24.43
N ASP A 158 -3.96 21.91 25.60
CA ASP A 158 -5.25 21.84 26.33
C ASP A 158 -5.21 22.50 27.72
N ASP A 159 -4.22 23.36 27.98
CA ASP A 159 -4.16 24.21 29.18
C ASP A 159 -3.83 25.68 28.80
N GLU A 160 -4.82 26.46 28.34
CA GLU A 160 -4.90 27.93 28.58
C GLU A 160 -6.33 28.49 28.55
#